data_AF-A0A2V9JIK6-F1
#
_entry.id   AF-A0A2V9JIK6-F1
#
_cell.length_a   1.000
_cell.length_b   1.000
_cell.length_c   1.000
_cell.angle_alpha   90.00
_cell.angle_beta   90.00
_cell.angle_gamma   90.00
#
_symmetry.space_group_name_H-M   'P 1'
#
loop_
_entity.id
_entity.type
_entity.pdbx_description
1 polymer ?
#
loop_
_entity_poly.entity_id
_entity_poly.type
_entity_poly.pdbx_seq_one_letter_code
_entity_poly.pdbx_strand_id
1 'polypeptide(L)'
;MARPGDTVLVAPGTYYGSFQTRASGTASAYITYLSKERWGAKLVQGHSGSAWGNYGSYVVIDGFEVVGSSDSIGVNGIYTRGAYTVIRHNKVHGILPNTCKGIGGSGIQLDSSHDQAIANYVYQIGPQSGSPLYPCSYIHGIYFLKPFGMAVGNVVFQTSGYGIHEWHQASDITVVNNTTF
;
A
#
# COMPACT_ATOMS: atom_id res chain seq x y z
N MET A 1 21.16 -8.89 2.58
CA MET A 1 19.96 -8.06 2.88
C MET A 1 20.37 -6.59 2.76
N ALA A 2 19.43 -5.72 2.41
CA ALA A 2 19.65 -4.27 2.38
C ALA A 2 20.04 -3.72 3.77
N ARG A 3 20.81 -2.64 3.79
CA ARG A 3 21.33 -1.93 4.96
C ARG A 3 20.92 -0.45 4.90
N PRO A 4 20.91 0.29 6.02
CA PRO A 4 20.60 1.71 6.03
C PRO A 4 21.37 2.49 4.94
N GLY A 5 20.66 3.26 4.12
CA GLY A 5 21.21 4.02 3.00
C GLY A 5 21.25 3.27 1.65
N ASP A 6 21.02 1.95 1.64
CA ASP A 6 20.98 1.19 0.39
C ASP A 6 19.78 1.61 -0.49
N THR A 7 20.02 1.65 -1.81
CA THR A 7 18.94 1.67 -2.80
C THR A 7 18.90 0.34 -3.53
N VAL A 8 17.78 -0.38 -3.39
CA VAL A 8 17.45 -1.57 -4.16
C VAL A 8 16.72 -1.13 -5.43
N LEU A 9 17.45 -1.08 -6.54
CA LEU A 9 16.91 -0.74 -7.85
C LEU A 9 16.32 -1.99 -8.52
N VAL A 10 15.02 -1.96 -8.82
CA VAL A 10 14.29 -3.08 -9.44
C VAL A 10 14.08 -2.78 -10.92
N ALA A 11 14.57 -3.67 -11.78
CA ALA A 11 14.41 -3.53 -13.22
C ALA A 11 12.93 -3.66 -13.65
N PRO A 12 12.55 -3.15 -14.83
CA PRO A 12 11.23 -3.43 -15.39
C PRO A 12 11.01 -4.92 -15.54
N GLY A 13 9.80 -5.38 -15.22
CA GLY A 13 9.45 -6.80 -15.23
C GLY A 13 8.17 -7.07 -14.46
N THR A 14 7.61 -8.26 -14.67
CA THR A 14 6.48 -8.76 -13.86
C THR A 14 6.99 -9.78 -12.85
N TYR A 15 6.70 -9.53 -11.58
CA TYR A 15 7.15 -10.33 -10.45
C TYR A 15 5.92 -10.88 -9.72
N TYR A 16 5.75 -12.19 -9.74
CA TYR A 16 4.62 -12.87 -9.11
C TYR A 16 4.97 -13.30 -7.70
N GLY A 17 4.11 -12.97 -6.73
CA GLY A 17 4.23 -13.43 -5.36
C GLY A 17 3.83 -12.39 -4.33
N SER A 18 3.87 -12.83 -3.07
CA SER A 18 3.65 -11.97 -1.91
C SER A 18 4.99 -11.68 -1.25
N PHE A 19 5.51 -10.48 -1.48
CA PHE A 19 6.87 -10.10 -1.09
C PHE A 19 6.92 -9.59 0.35
N GLN A 20 8.04 -9.82 1.04
CA GLN A 20 8.28 -9.30 2.38
C GLN A 20 9.65 -8.64 2.51
N THR A 21 9.68 -7.45 3.10
CA THR A 21 10.90 -6.73 3.46
C THR A 21 10.93 -6.50 4.97
N ARG A 22 12.09 -6.73 5.58
CA ARG A 22 12.25 -6.65 7.06
C ARG A 22 13.43 -5.77 7.50
N ALA A 23 14.32 -5.41 6.57
CA ALA A 23 15.45 -4.56 6.89
C ALA A 23 14.98 -3.14 7.18
N SER A 24 15.53 -2.51 8.22
CA SER A 24 15.22 -1.13 8.58
C SER A 24 16.37 -0.21 8.19
N GLY A 25 16.04 0.99 7.74
CA GLY A 25 16.98 2.10 7.64
C GLY A 25 17.14 2.81 8.98
N THR A 26 17.60 4.06 8.92
CA THR A 26 17.60 5.00 10.05
C THR A 26 17.01 6.34 9.59
N ALA A 27 16.71 7.23 10.54
CA ALA A 27 16.20 8.57 10.25
C ALA A 27 17.09 9.39 9.28
N SER A 28 18.40 9.11 9.26
CA SER A 28 19.36 9.76 8.36
C SER A 28 19.73 8.92 7.13
N ALA A 29 19.27 7.66 7.03
CA ALA A 29 19.68 6.72 5.99
C ALA A 29 18.57 5.69 5.73
N TYR A 30 17.57 6.09 4.97
CA TYR A 30 16.47 5.22 4.57
C TYR A 30 16.96 4.09 3.67
N ILE A 31 16.31 2.93 3.74
CA ILE A 31 16.42 1.91 2.69
C ILE A 31 15.41 2.29 1.61
N THR A 32 15.85 2.45 0.37
CA THR A 32 14.96 2.78 -0.75
C THR A 32 14.81 1.59 -1.67
N TYR A 33 13.58 1.11 -1.83
CA TYR A 33 13.22 0.23 -2.93
C TYR A 33 12.64 1.09 -4.04
N LEU A 34 13.24 1.03 -5.22
CA LEU A 34 12.93 1.91 -6.35
C LEU A 34 12.70 1.09 -7.61
N SER A 35 11.54 1.27 -8.25
CA SER A 35 11.35 0.82 -9.62
C SER A 35 12.21 1.67 -10.56
N LYS A 36 13.08 1.05 -11.34
CA LYS A 36 14.02 1.73 -12.25
C LYS A 36 13.30 2.62 -13.26
N GLU A 37 12.15 2.17 -13.74
CA GLU A 37 11.22 2.94 -14.54
C GLU A 37 9.91 3.03 -13.78
N ARG A 38 9.29 4.21 -13.68
CA ARG A 38 8.03 4.36 -12.95
C ARG A 38 6.98 3.42 -13.53
N TRP A 39 6.46 2.54 -12.68
CA TRP A 39 5.52 1.46 -12.96
C TRP A 39 6.05 0.33 -13.85
N GLY A 40 7.36 0.32 -14.16
CA GLY A 40 8.00 -0.74 -14.92
C GLY A 40 8.18 -2.03 -14.13
N ALA A 41 8.45 -1.96 -12.81
CA ALA A 41 8.44 -3.11 -11.93
C ALA A 41 7.01 -3.37 -11.43
N LYS A 42 6.37 -4.38 -12.00
CA LYS A 42 5.00 -4.80 -11.70
C LYS A 42 5.01 -5.98 -10.73
N LEU A 43 4.49 -5.77 -9.53
CA LEU A 43 4.31 -6.80 -8.51
C LEU A 43 2.88 -7.33 -8.60
N VAL A 44 2.73 -8.62 -8.89
CA VAL A 44 1.44 -9.31 -8.93
C VAL A 44 1.28 -10.08 -7.64
N GLN A 45 0.23 -9.77 -6.89
CA GLN A 45 -0.08 -10.40 -5.60
C GLN A 45 -0.13 -11.93 -5.73
N GLY A 46 0.49 -12.63 -4.78
CA GLY A 46 0.37 -14.08 -4.68
C GLY A 46 -0.98 -14.53 -4.10
N HIS A 47 -1.16 -15.84 -3.98
CA HIS A 47 -2.40 -16.45 -3.47
C HIS A 47 -2.80 -15.92 -2.07
N SER A 48 -1.86 -15.63 -1.17
CA SER A 48 -2.17 -15.15 0.18
C SER A 48 -1.22 -14.06 0.66
N GLY A 49 -1.66 -13.29 1.66
CA GLY A 49 -0.91 -12.15 2.20
C GLY A 49 -1.01 -10.90 1.31
N SER A 50 -0.29 -9.85 1.71
CA SER A 50 -0.19 -8.63 0.91
C SER A 50 0.67 -8.85 -0.33
N ALA A 51 0.41 -8.11 -1.42
CA ALA A 51 1.32 -8.12 -2.56
C ALA A 51 2.73 -7.71 -2.12
N TRP A 52 2.83 -6.74 -1.20
CA TRP A 52 4.05 -6.41 -0.47
C TRP A 52 3.75 -6.12 1.01
N GLY A 53 4.35 -6.89 1.91
CA GLY A 53 4.44 -6.55 3.34
C GLY A 53 5.81 -5.97 3.74
N ASN A 54 5.86 -4.70 4.15
CA ASN A 54 7.04 -4.06 4.72
C ASN A 54 6.99 -4.03 6.25
N TYR A 55 7.99 -4.63 6.89
CA TYR A 55 8.12 -4.70 8.35
C TYR A 55 9.34 -3.92 8.88
N GLY A 56 10.13 -3.30 7.99
CA GLY A 56 11.28 -2.47 8.36
C GLY A 56 10.92 -0.99 8.45
N SER A 57 11.47 -0.29 9.44
CA SER A 57 11.28 1.16 9.62
C SER A 57 12.24 1.96 8.73
N TYR A 58 11.91 3.23 8.45
CA TYR A 58 12.70 4.13 7.60
C TYR A 58 12.94 3.52 6.21
N VAL A 59 11.85 3.12 5.56
CA VAL A 59 11.84 2.50 4.23
C VAL A 59 11.12 3.42 3.25
N VAL A 60 11.65 3.56 2.04
CA VAL A 60 10.95 4.18 0.91
C VAL A 60 10.56 3.09 -0.08
N ILE A 61 9.30 3.09 -0.52
CA ILE A 61 8.77 2.25 -1.60
C ILE A 61 8.32 3.19 -2.73
N ASP A 62 9.06 3.21 -3.83
CA ASP A 62 8.93 4.24 -4.87
C ASP A 62 8.70 3.68 -6.27
N GLY A 63 7.60 4.10 -6.88
CA GLY A 63 7.37 3.99 -8.31
C GLY A 63 6.99 2.61 -8.84
N PHE A 64 6.53 1.67 -8.01
CA PHE A 64 6.10 0.34 -8.45
C PHE A 64 4.68 0.35 -9.03
N GLU A 65 4.38 -0.60 -9.92
CA GLU A 65 3.00 -1.06 -10.11
C GLU A 65 2.77 -2.25 -9.17
N VAL A 66 1.70 -2.20 -8.38
CA VAL A 66 1.28 -3.27 -7.49
C VAL A 66 -0.14 -3.65 -7.86
N VAL A 67 -0.35 -4.89 -8.25
CA VAL A 67 -1.65 -5.36 -8.73
C VAL A 67 -2.09 -6.59 -7.98
N GLY A 68 -3.37 -6.67 -7.63
CA GLY A 68 -3.95 -7.88 -7.09
C GLY A 68 -4.07 -8.99 -8.13
N SER A 69 -4.42 -10.17 -7.67
CA SER A 69 -4.65 -11.34 -8.53
C SER A 69 -6.01 -11.94 -8.22
N SER A 70 -6.67 -12.48 -9.24
CA SER A 70 -7.99 -13.11 -9.10
C SER A 70 -7.97 -14.39 -8.26
N ASP A 71 -6.81 -15.01 -8.11
CA ASP A 71 -6.59 -16.17 -7.24
C ASP A 71 -6.21 -15.79 -5.81
N SER A 72 -6.06 -14.49 -5.51
CA SER A 72 -5.62 -14.04 -4.19
C SER A 72 -6.76 -13.99 -3.19
N ILE A 73 -6.50 -14.51 -2.00
CA ILE A 73 -7.31 -14.32 -0.80
C ILE A 73 -6.76 -13.20 0.11
N GLY A 74 -5.68 -12.54 -0.33
CA GLY A 74 -5.06 -11.45 0.41
C GLY A 74 -5.86 -10.15 0.32
N VAL A 75 -5.90 -9.40 1.42
CA VAL A 75 -6.73 -8.19 1.54
C VAL A 75 -5.97 -6.89 1.30
N ASN A 76 -4.66 -6.96 1.03
CA ASN A 76 -3.78 -5.79 0.98
C ASN A 76 -2.90 -5.75 -0.26
N GLY A 77 -2.74 -4.57 -0.86
CA GLY A 77 -1.71 -4.31 -1.87
C GLY A 77 -0.34 -4.14 -1.21
N ILE A 78 -0.09 -2.93 -0.69
CA ILE A 78 1.10 -2.62 0.12
C ILE A 78 0.66 -2.51 1.58
N TYR A 79 1.19 -3.36 2.44
CA TYR A 79 1.01 -3.28 3.90
C TYR A 79 2.33 -2.89 4.53
N THR A 80 2.33 -1.91 5.43
CA THR A 80 3.52 -1.60 6.23
C THR A 80 3.23 -1.55 7.72
N ARG A 81 4.16 -2.10 8.51
CA ARG A 81 4.19 -2.05 9.98
C ARG A 81 5.49 -1.42 10.51
N GLY A 82 6.42 -1.07 9.62
CA GLY A 82 7.64 -0.35 9.98
C GLY A 82 7.38 1.15 10.02
N ALA A 83 7.78 1.81 11.09
CA ALA A 83 7.53 3.24 11.28
C ALA A 83 8.34 4.10 10.31
N TYR A 84 7.85 5.32 10.06
CA TYR A 84 8.48 6.27 9.15
C TYR A 84 8.64 5.71 7.72
N THR A 85 7.73 4.86 7.27
CA THR A 85 7.73 4.35 5.89
C THR A 85 7.15 5.39 4.94
N VAL A 86 7.78 5.60 3.79
CA VAL A 86 7.28 6.48 2.72
C VAL A 86 6.90 5.64 1.51
N ILE A 87 5.61 5.57 1.21
CA ILE A 87 5.06 4.88 0.04
C ILE A 87 4.67 5.93 -0.98
N ARG A 88 5.42 6.03 -2.08
CA ARG A 88 5.23 7.13 -3.04
C ARG A 88 5.30 6.75 -4.52
N HIS A 89 4.59 7.52 -5.35
CA HIS A 89 4.53 7.36 -6.81
C HIS A 89 4.09 5.99 -7.32
N ASN A 90 3.58 5.11 -6.45
CA ASN A 90 3.16 3.77 -6.83
C ASN A 90 1.79 3.80 -7.51
N LYS A 91 1.54 2.80 -8.35
CA LYS A 91 0.23 2.49 -8.92
C LYS A 91 -0.28 1.21 -8.27
N VAL A 92 -1.25 1.31 -7.38
CA VAL A 92 -1.77 0.16 -6.60
C VAL A 92 -3.20 -0.12 -7.02
N HIS A 93 -3.49 -1.30 -7.57
CA HIS A 93 -4.82 -1.57 -8.09
C HIS A 93 -5.23 -3.04 -8.11
N GLY A 94 -6.52 -3.28 -8.34
CA GLY A 94 -7.04 -4.64 -8.52
C GLY A 94 -6.92 -5.51 -7.27
N ILE A 95 -6.82 -4.91 -6.08
CA ILE A 95 -6.82 -5.62 -4.80
C ILE A 95 -8.27 -5.96 -4.46
N LEU A 96 -8.75 -7.10 -4.97
CA LEU A 96 -10.17 -7.49 -4.98
C LEU A 96 -10.41 -8.75 -4.13
N PRO A 97 -10.22 -8.70 -2.80
CA PRO A 97 -10.42 -9.87 -1.96
C PRO A 97 -11.87 -10.37 -2.06
N ASN A 98 -12.03 -11.70 -2.05
CA ASN A 98 -13.34 -12.37 -1.98
C ASN A 98 -13.92 -12.42 -0.56
N THR A 99 -13.62 -11.41 0.26
CA THR A 99 -14.09 -11.28 1.63
C THR A 99 -14.46 -9.83 1.94
N CYS A 100 -15.42 -9.65 2.84
CA CYS A 100 -15.79 -8.35 3.40
C CYS A 100 -16.07 -8.54 4.90
N LYS A 101 -15.03 -8.43 5.72
CA LYS A 101 -15.08 -8.71 7.17
C LYS A 101 -14.27 -7.69 7.96
N GLY A 102 -14.52 -7.61 9.26
CA GLY A 102 -13.88 -6.68 10.19
C GLY A 102 -12.35 -6.78 10.33
N ILE A 103 -11.70 -7.78 9.73
CA ILE A 103 -10.22 -7.82 9.63
C ILE A 103 -9.67 -6.65 8.80
N GLY A 104 -10.51 -6.02 7.98
CA GLY A 104 -10.14 -4.89 7.14
C GLY A 104 -9.22 -5.25 5.98
N GLY A 105 -8.86 -4.24 5.19
CA GLY A 105 -7.90 -4.35 4.10
C GLY A 105 -7.80 -3.05 3.31
N SER A 106 -6.80 -2.95 2.43
CA SER A 106 -6.65 -1.76 1.60
C SER A 106 -5.68 -1.91 0.43
N GLY A 107 -5.68 -0.94 -0.47
CA GLY A 107 -4.63 -0.80 -1.48
C GLY A 107 -3.31 -0.51 -0.79
N ILE A 108 -3.29 0.50 0.09
CA ILE A 108 -2.14 0.86 0.92
C ILE A 108 -2.57 0.90 2.39
N GLN A 109 -2.03 -0.01 3.20
CA GLN A 109 -2.28 -0.07 4.64
C GLN A 109 -1.07 0.39 5.44
N LEU A 110 -1.25 1.42 6.27
CA LEU A 110 -0.20 2.02 7.10
C LEU A 110 -0.49 1.71 8.57
N ASP A 111 0.16 0.65 9.07
CA ASP A 111 0.01 0.09 10.42
C ASP A 111 1.23 0.43 11.30
N SER A 112 1.76 1.64 11.13
CA SER A 112 2.79 2.23 11.99
C SER A 112 2.69 3.75 12.03
N SER A 113 3.35 4.36 13.02
CA SER A 113 3.33 5.81 13.19
C SER A 113 4.23 6.51 12.18
N HIS A 114 3.90 7.74 11.80
CA HIS A 114 4.70 8.60 10.91
C HIS A 114 4.86 8.08 9.47
N ASP A 115 4.03 7.11 9.08
CA ASP A 115 4.03 6.59 7.72
C ASP A 115 3.36 7.56 6.75
N GLN A 116 3.79 7.55 5.49
CA GLN A 116 3.38 8.53 4.49
C GLN A 116 2.95 7.83 3.20
N ALA A 117 1.78 8.22 2.68
CA ALA A 117 1.32 7.87 1.34
C ALA A 117 1.33 9.12 0.46
N ILE A 118 2.24 9.19 -0.51
CA ILE A 118 2.47 10.41 -1.31
C ILE A 118 2.36 10.13 -2.81
N ALA A 119 1.52 10.89 -3.51
CA ALA A 119 1.43 10.86 -4.98
C ALA A 119 1.22 9.46 -5.58
N ASN A 120 0.51 8.59 -4.86
CA ASN A 120 0.13 7.26 -5.35
C ASN A 120 -1.14 7.33 -6.18
N TYR A 121 -1.28 6.38 -7.10
CA TYR A 121 -2.47 6.15 -7.91
C TYR A 121 -3.12 4.84 -7.42
N VAL A 122 -4.22 4.92 -6.68
CA VAL A 122 -4.81 3.78 -5.95
C VAL A 122 -6.24 3.55 -6.42
N TYR A 123 -6.55 2.40 -7.02
CA TYR A 123 -7.90 2.19 -7.57
C TYR A 123 -8.34 0.73 -7.68
N GLN A 124 -9.64 0.50 -7.86
CA GLN A 124 -10.22 -0.86 -7.90
C GLN A 124 -9.81 -1.67 -6.66
N ILE A 125 -10.16 -1.13 -5.50
CA ILE A 125 -9.81 -1.71 -4.21
C ILE A 125 -11.06 -2.19 -3.48
N GLY A 126 -11.02 -3.43 -3.00
CA GLY A 126 -12.16 -4.12 -2.40
C GLY A 126 -13.16 -4.63 -3.44
N PRO A 127 -14.14 -5.46 -3.03
CA PRO A 127 -15.20 -5.96 -3.89
C PRO A 127 -15.83 -4.85 -4.75
N GLN A 128 -16.08 -5.09 -6.04
CA GLN A 128 -16.65 -4.10 -6.96
C GLN A 128 -18.10 -4.45 -7.33
N SER A 129 -18.82 -3.52 -7.97
CA SER A 129 -20.16 -3.77 -8.51
C SER A 129 -20.20 -5.09 -9.31
N GLY A 130 -21.22 -5.91 -9.04
CA GLY A 130 -21.33 -7.28 -9.56
C GLY A 130 -20.77 -8.37 -8.63
N SER A 131 -20.01 -8.01 -7.60
CA SER A 131 -19.67 -8.93 -6.51
C SER A 131 -20.82 -9.01 -5.49
N PRO A 132 -21.14 -10.19 -4.93
CA PRO A 132 -22.12 -10.32 -3.84
C PRO A 132 -21.64 -9.66 -2.53
N LEU A 133 -20.37 -9.23 -2.48
CA LEU A 133 -19.77 -8.54 -1.34
C LEU A 133 -19.74 -7.01 -1.52
N TYR A 134 -20.29 -6.48 -2.62
CA TYR A 134 -20.35 -5.04 -2.88
C TYR A 134 -21.67 -4.43 -2.37
N PRO A 135 -21.65 -3.23 -1.74
CA PRO A 135 -20.47 -2.49 -1.32
C PRO A 135 -19.83 -3.09 -0.06
N CYS A 136 -18.51 -2.94 0.08
CA CYS A 136 -17.77 -3.41 1.24
C CYS A 136 -17.12 -2.26 2.01
N SER A 137 -17.69 -1.91 3.16
CA SER A 137 -17.19 -0.84 4.01
C SER A 137 -15.93 -1.18 4.82
N TYR A 138 -15.35 -2.37 4.64
CA TYR A 138 -14.16 -2.83 5.39
C TYR A 138 -12.86 -2.79 4.58
N ILE A 139 -12.93 -2.59 3.26
CA ILE A 139 -11.75 -2.59 2.39
C ILE A 139 -11.61 -1.21 1.71
N HIS A 140 -10.50 -0.52 1.97
CA HIS A 140 -10.33 0.91 1.71
C HIS A 140 -9.23 1.20 0.67
N GLY A 141 -9.17 2.40 0.10
CA GLY A 141 -8.05 2.76 -0.79
C GLY A 141 -6.73 2.86 -0.03
N ILE A 142 -6.60 3.88 0.81
CA ILE A 142 -5.47 4.14 1.71
C ILE A 142 -5.99 4.13 3.14
N TYR A 143 -5.39 3.33 4.01
CA TYR A 143 -5.88 3.11 5.37
C TYR A 143 -4.80 3.32 6.42
N PHE A 144 -4.96 4.34 7.27
CA PHE A 144 -4.11 4.63 8.42
C PHE A 144 -4.68 4.01 9.69
N LEU A 145 -3.82 3.30 10.44
CA LEU A 145 -4.20 2.66 11.70
C LEU A 145 -3.51 3.29 12.93
N LYS A 146 -2.53 4.16 12.71
CA LYS A 146 -1.62 4.72 13.74
C LYS A 146 -1.36 6.21 13.52
N PRO A 147 -0.90 6.95 14.55
CA PRO A 147 -0.79 8.40 14.50
C PRO A 147 0.30 9.00 13.60
N PHE A 148 0.20 10.32 13.38
CA PHE A 148 1.23 11.21 12.82
C PHE A 148 1.64 10.93 11.37
N GLY A 149 0.84 10.16 10.64
CA GLY A 149 1.04 9.88 9.23
C GLY A 149 0.57 11.02 8.32
N MET A 150 0.75 10.84 7.01
CA MET A 150 0.19 11.77 6.03
C MET A 150 -0.22 11.09 4.73
N ALA A 151 -1.32 11.59 4.14
CA ALA A 151 -1.73 11.30 2.77
C ALA A 151 -1.67 12.58 1.95
N VAL A 152 -0.77 12.65 0.97
CA VAL A 152 -0.55 13.86 0.17
C VAL A 152 -0.56 13.58 -1.32
N GLY A 153 -1.35 14.31 -2.11
CA GLY A 153 -1.26 14.27 -3.57
C GLY A 153 -1.72 12.95 -4.22
N ASN A 154 -2.40 12.08 -3.48
CA ASN A 154 -2.85 10.79 -4.01
C ASN A 154 -4.11 10.95 -4.88
N VAL A 155 -4.25 10.07 -5.87
CA VAL A 155 -5.49 9.89 -6.62
C VAL A 155 -6.06 8.53 -6.22
N VAL A 156 -7.24 8.53 -5.61
CA VAL A 156 -7.86 7.31 -5.05
C VAL A 156 -9.30 7.17 -5.52
N PHE A 157 -9.63 6.13 -6.27
CA PHE A 157 -10.96 5.99 -6.85
C PHE A 157 -11.41 4.54 -7.01
N GLN A 158 -12.70 4.32 -7.23
CA GLN A 158 -13.25 2.96 -7.38
C GLN A 158 -12.91 2.05 -6.18
N THR A 159 -13.03 2.58 -4.97
CA THR A 159 -12.86 1.83 -3.72
C THR A 159 -14.22 1.35 -3.21
N SER A 160 -14.28 0.13 -2.67
CA SER A 160 -15.50 -0.44 -2.11
C SER A 160 -15.91 0.23 -0.79
N GLY A 161 -14.92 0.49 0.08
CA GLY A 161 -15.04 1.33 1.25
C GLY A 161 -14.55 2.75 0.95
N TYR A 162 -14.10 3.45 1.99
CA TYR A 162 -13.56 4.81 1.86
C TYR A 162 -12.28 4.87 1.01
N GLY A 163 -12.11 5.98 0.28
CA GLY A 163 -10.90 6.26 -0.48
C GLY A 163 -9.68 6.44 0.43
N ILE A 164 -9.77 7.33 1.41
CA ILE A 164 -8.79 7.46 2.51
C ILE A 164 -9.55 7.23 3.81
N HIS A 165 -9.05 6.32 4.65
CA HIS A 165 -9.67 5.96 5.91
C HIS A 165 -8.70 6.07 7.07
N GLU A 166 -9.22 6.53 8.21
CA GLU A 166 -8.53 6.62 9.49
C GLU A 166 -9.37 5.89 10.53
N TRP A 167 -8.80 4.84 11.13
CA TRP A 167 -9.49 4.08 12.17
C TRP A 167 -8.46 3.40 13.10
N HIS A 168 -8.96 2.70 14.12
CA HIS A 168 -8.20 2.16 15.25
C HIS A 168 -7.56 3.25 16.12
N GLN A 169 -6.27 3.50 15.93
CA GLN A 169 -5.49 4.45 16.73
C GLN A 169 -4.91 5.55 15.83
N ALA A 170 -5.47 5.77 14.64
CA ALA A 170 -5.11 6.90 13.81
C ALA A 170 -5.48 8.21 14.52
N SER A 171 -4.52 9.12 14.61
CA SER A 171 -4.70 10.50 15.07
C SER A 171 -3.66 11.38 14.40
N ASP A 172 -3.92 12.67 14.28
CA ASP A 172 -2.95 13.65 13.76
C ASP A 172 -2.46 13.32 12.34
N ILE A 173 -3.34 12.74 11.51
CA ILE A 173 -3.03 12.45 10.11
C ILE A 173 -3.18 13.73 9.29
N THR A 174 -2.14 14.06 8.52
CA THR A 174 -2.22 15.18 7.57
C THR A 174 -2.75 14.68 6.23
N VAL A 175 -3.95 15.12 5.83
CA VAL A 175 -4.57 14.77 4.55
C VAL A 175 -4.67 16.02 3.66
N VAL A 176 -3.84 16.10 2.62
CA VAL A 176 -3.69 17.32 1.80
C VAL A 176 -3.63 17.01 0.30
N ASN A 177 -4.35 17.79 -0.51
CA ASN A 177 -4.29 17.75 -1.98
C ASN A 177 -4.52 16.35 -2.59
N ASN A 178 -5.38 15.53 -1.99
CA ASN A 178 -5.78 14.25 -2.55
C ASN A 178 -7.05 14.40 -3.40
N THR A 179 -7.16 13.61 -4.46
CA THR A 179 -8.36 13.52 -5.30
C THR A 179 -9.01 12.17 -5.04
N THR A 180 -10.25 12.17 -4.55
CA THR A 180 -11.01 10.94 -4.23
C THR A 180 -12.39 10.93 -4.89
N PHE A 181 -12.75 9.90 -5.66
CA PHE A 181 -14.05 9.80 -6.37
C PHE A 181 -14.50 8.38 -6.70
#